data_AF-A0A7J9RMC7-F1
#
_entry.id   AF-A0A7J9RMC7-F1
#
_cell.length_a   1.000
_cell.length_b   1.000
_cell.length_c   1.000
_cell.angle_alpha   90.00
_cell.angle_beta   90.00
_cell.angle_gamma   90.00
#
_symmetry.space_group_name_H-M   'P 1'
#
loop_
_entity.id
_entity.type
_entity.pdbx_description
1 polymer ?
#
loop_
_entity_poly.entity_id
_entity_poly.type
_entity_poly.pdbx_seq_one_letter_code
_entity_poly.pdbx_strand_id
1 'polypeptide(L)'
;MVEKINSKINSYHDLEVWRRAMELVTDIYKVTRTFLKEESYGLRSQLRRAAISVPANIAEGWGRGTTGGYIQFLRNSLIKSLLKYK
;
A
#
# COMPACT_ATOMS: atom_id res chain seq x y z
N MET A 1 26.90 -13.52 10.59
CA MET A 1 25.75 -14.42 10.77
C MET A 1 24.49 -13.59 10.65
N VAL A 2 23.83 -13.57 9.50
CA VAL A 2 22.47 -13.03 9.41
C VAL A 2 21.56 -14.22 9.63
N GLU A 3 20.94 -14.29 10.80
CA GLU A 3 19.89 -15.27 11.05
C GLU A 3 18.81 -15.07 10.00
N LYS A 4 18.74 -16.00 9.03
CA LYS A 4 17.53 -16.16 8.23
C LYS A 4 16.47 -16.63 9.21
N ILE A 5 15.72 -15.70 9.76
CA ILE A 5 14.45 -15.98 10.42
C ILE A 5 13.58 -16.59 9.34
N ASN A 6 13.59 -17.91 9.25
CA ASN A 6 12.67 -18.67 8.42
C ASN A 6 11.33 -18.70 9.17
N SER A 7 10.76 -17.51 9.39
CA SER A 7 9.39 -17.38 9.88
C SER A 7 8.51 -17.89 8.76
N LYS A 8 7.86 -19.02 9.01
CA LYS A 8 6.87 -19.58 8.10
C LYS A 8 5.80 -18.51 7.89
N ILE A 9 5.75 -17.93 6.69
CA ILE A 9 4.73 -16.95 6.28
C ILE A 9 3.42 -17.73 6.15
N ASN A 10 2.49 -17.52 7.07
CA ASN A 10 1.18 -18.18 7.07
C ASN A 10 0.07 -17.23 6.61
N SER A 11 0.33 -15.92 6.64
CA SER A 11 -0.59 -14.88 6.20
C SER A 11 0.14 -13.73 5.52
N TYR A 12 -0.58 -12.95 4.70
CA TYR A 12 -0.06 -11.70 4.15
C TYR A 12 0.34 -10.69 5.23
N HIS A 13 -0.20 -10.82 6.46
CA HIS A 13 0.19 -10.00 7.61
C HIS A 13 1.64 -10.22 8.04
N ASP A 14 2.22 -11.38 7.74
CA ASP A 14 3.61 -11.73 8.06
C ASP A 14 4.59 -11.08 7.06
N LEU A 15 4.08 -10.53 5.94
CA LEU A 15 4.90 -9.87 4.94
C LEU A 15 5.34 -8.50 5.45
N GLU A 16 6.65 -8.30 5.56
CA GLU A 16 7.24 -7.02 5.95
C GLU A 16 6.76 -5.85 5.06
N VAL A 17 6.67 -6.10 3.76
CA VAL A 17 6.15 -5.12 2.79
C VAL A 17 4.67 -4.77 3.02
N TRP A 18 3.85 -5.70 3.53
CA TRP A 18 2.47 -5.39 3.93
C TRP A 18 2.45 -4.50 5.18
N ARG A 19 3.30 -4.78 6.17
CA ARG A 19 3.42 -3.97 7.39
C ARG A 19 3.84 -2.54 7.07
N ARG A 20 4.86 -2.36 6.24
CA ARG A 20 5.30 -1.04 5.75
C ARG A 20 4.23 -0.31 4.93
N ALA A 21 3.42 -1.04 4.17
CA ALA A 21 2.29 -0.46 3.46
C ALA A 21 1.18 0.04 4.42
N MET A 22 0.94 -0.65 5.53
CA MET A 22 0.02 -0.19 6.58
C MET A 22 0.54 1.06 7.30
N GLU A 23 1.84 1.13 7.59
CA GLU A 23 2.48 2.34 8.14
C GLU A 23 2.30 3.55 7.21
N LEU A 24 2.50 3.36 5.90
CA LEU A 24 2.25 4.39 4.89
C LEU A 24 0.79 4.88 4.94
N VAL A 25 -0.18 3.98 5.06
CA VAL A 25 -1.60 4.35 5.22
C VAL A 25 -1.78 5.23 6.46
N THR A 26 -1.23 4.82 7.60
CA THR A 26 -1.31 5.57 8.85
C THR A 26 -0.73 6.99 8.69
N ASP A 27 0.42 7.13 8.06
CA ASP A 27 1.06 8.43 7.88
C ASP A 27 0.32 9.33 6.91
N ILE A 28 -0.22 8.79 5.80
CA ILE A 28 -1.09 9.54 4.89
C ILE A 28 -2.36 10.02 5.63
N TYR A 29 -2.92 9.20 6.52
CA TYR A 29 -4.05 9.63 7.34
C TYR A 29 -3.67 10.78 8.29
N LYS A 30 -2.50 10.74 8.92
CA LYS A 30 -1.99 11.83 9.78
C LYS A 30 -1.78 13.12 8.98
N VAL A 31 -1.06 13.06 7.86
CA VAL A 31 -0.76 14.23 7.02
C VAL A 31 -2.04 14.83 6.46
N THR A 32 -2.94 14.01 5.92
CA THR A 32 -4.17 14.54 5.31
C THR A 32 -5.16 15.14 6.31
N ARG A 33 -5.03 14.86 7.63
CA ARG A 33 -5.85 15.52 8.67
C ARG A 33 -5.57 17.02 8.78
N THR A 34 -4.37 17.48 8.43
CA THR A 34 -3.99 18.90 8.55
C THR A 34 -4.44 19.74 7.36
N PHE A 35 -5.02 19.14 6.31
CA PHE A 35 -5.44 19.88 5.13
C PHE A 35 -6.63 20.81 5.42
N LEU A 36 -6.58 22.05 4.91
CA LEU A 36 -7.62 23.08 5.06
C LEU A 36 -8.93 22.66 4.37
N LYS A 37 -10.08 22.82 5.05
CA LYS A 37 -11.37 22.25 4.64
C LYS A 37 -11.86 22.64 3.24
N GLU A 38 -11.48 23.82 2.74
CA GLU A 38 -12.14 24.45 1.59
C GLU A 38 -11.62 23.99 0.21
N GLU A 39 -10.42 23.43 0.09
CA GLU A 39 -9.91 22.88 -1.20
C GLU A 39 -9.46 21.41 -1.13
N SER A 40 -9.54 20.80 0.05
CA SER A 40 -8.82 19.54 0.32
C SER A 40 -9.65 18.27 0.26
N TYR A 41 -10.99 18.34 0.11
CA TYR A 41 -11.84 17.15 0.21
C TYR A 41 -11.54 16.12 -0.89
N GLY A 42 -11.34 16.60 -2.12
CA GLY A 42 -10.95 15.77 -3.26
C GLY A 42 -9.57 15.14 -3.06
N LEU A 43 -8.57 15.95 -2.72
CA LEU A 43 -7.18 15.50 -2.59
C LEU A 43 -6.98 14.55 -1.40
N ARG A 44 -7.58 14.85 -0.24
CA ARG A 44 -7.59 13.99 0.94
C ARG A 44 -8.16 12.61 0.63
N SER A 45 -9.32 12.58 -0.04
CA SER A 45 -9.97 11.31 -0.43
C SER A 45 -9.13 10.52 -1.43
N GLN A 46 -8.52 11.19 -2.40
CA GLN A 46 -7.68 10.52 -3.39
C GLN A 46 -6.40 9.92 -2.77
N LEU A 47 -5.70 10.68 -1.92
CA LEU A 47 -4.50 10.20 -1.23
C LEU A 47 -4.78 9.02 -0.32
N ARG A 48 -5.85 9.09 0.49
CA ARG A 48 -6.22 7.98 1.39
C ARG A 48 -6.59 6.71 0.61
N ARG A 49 -7.39 6.84 -0.47
CA ARG A 49 -7.74 5.67 -1.31
C ARG A 49 -6.52 5.08 -2.00
N ALA A 50 -5.61 5.92 -2.51
CA ALA A 50 -4.36 5.46 -3.11
C ALA A 50 -3.51 4.70 -2.09
N ALA A 51 -3.34 5.24 -0.88
CA ALA A 51 -2.58 4.58 0.19
C ALA A 51 -3.19 3.23 0.58
N ILE A 52 -4.51 3.15 0.80
CA ILE A 52 -5.21 1.92 1.18
C ILE A 52 -5.11 0.83 0.09
N SER A 53 -5.01 1.24 -1.18
CA SER A 53 -4.91 0.28 -2.29
C SER A 53 -3.62 -0.56 -2.23
N VAL A 54 -2.54 -0.04 -1.63
CA VAL A 54 -1.25 -0.73 -1.57
C VAL A 54 -1.30 -2.01 -0.71
N PRO A 55 -1.68 -1.96 0.59
CA PRO A 55 -1.80 -3.18 1.39
C PRO A 55 -2.91 -4.11 0.90
N ALA A 56 -3.98 -3.57 0.30
CA ALA A 56 -5.05 -4.38 -0.29
C ALA A 56 -4.55 -5.22 -1.49
N ASN A 57 -3.80 -4.59 -2.41
CA ASN A 57 -3.20 -5.29 -3.54
C ASN A 57 -2.15 -6.33 -3.10
N ILE A 58 -1.42 -6.07 -2.01
CA ILE A 58 -0.48 -7.03 -1.43
C ILE A 58 -1.22 -8.25 -0.88
N ALA A 59 -2.30 -8.04 -0.11
CA ALA A 59 -3.11 -9.12 0.43
C ALA A 59 -3.79 -9.96 -0.68
N GLU A 60 -4.34 -9.29 -1.69
CA GLU A 60 -4.94 -9.94 -2.86
C GLU A 60 -3.89 -10.73 -3.68
N GLY A 61 -2.71 -10.14 -3.90
CA GLY A 61 -1.60 -10.80 -4.59
C GLY A 61 -1.08 -12.03 -3.85
N TRP A 62 -1.01 -11.98 -2.51
CA TRP A 62 -0.64 -13.13 -1.68
C TRP A 62 -1.66 -14.27 -1.81
N GLY A 63 -2.96 -13.96 -1.77
CA GLY A 63 -4.02 -14.96 -1.93
C GLY A 63 -4.07 -15.64 -3.31
N ARG A 64 -3.46 -15.02 -4.34
CA ARG A 64 -3.38 -15.55 -5.72
C ARG A 64 -2.15 -16.42 -6.00
N GLY A 65 -1.24 -16.59 -5.03
CA GLY A 65 -0.19 -17.64 -5.04
C GLY A 65 0.92 -17.51 -6.10
N THR A 66 1.03 -16.43 -6.88
CA THR A 66 2.10 -16.27 -7.88
C THR A 66 2.88 -14.96 -7.74
N THR A 67 4.21 -15.06 -7.62
CA THR A 67 5.17 -13.95 -7.54
C THR A 67 5.07 -13.00 -8.74
N GLY A 68 4.63 -13.49 -9.91
CA GLY A 68 4.43 -12.70 -11.13
C GLY A 68 3.26 -11.73 -11.05
N GLY A 69 2.12 -12.16 -10.46
CA GLY A 69 0.98 -11.27 -10.22
C GLY A 69 1.32 -10.19 -9.19
N TYR A 70 2.08 -10.55 -8.16
CA TYR A 70 2.55 -9.62 -7.13
C TYR A 70 3.39 -8.46 -7.68
N ILE A 71 4.35 -8.75 -8.58
CA ILE A 71 5.17 -7.72 -9.26
C ILE A 71 4.32 -6.84 -10.19
N GLN A 72 3.34 -7.42 -10.90
CA GLN A 72 2.45 -6.67 -11.78
C GLN A 72 1.49 -5.76 -10.99
N PHE A 73 1.04 -6.18 -9.81
CA PHE A 73 0.23 -5.36 -8.90
C PHE A 73 1.04 -4.22 -8.26
N LEU A 74 2.29 -4.46 -7.86
CA LEU A 74 3.19 -3.40 -7.37
C LEU A 74 3.46 -2.35 -8.45
N ARG A 75 3.68 -2.76 -9.71
CA ARG A 75 3.78 -1.86 -10.87
C ARG A 75 2.51 -1.02 -11.07
N ASN A 76 1.33 -1.65 -10.96
CA ASN A 76 0.05 -0.95 -11.11
C ASN A 76 -0.22 0.04 -9.95
N SER A 77 0.19 -0.27 -8.72
CA SER A 77 0.08 0.65 -7.58
C SER A 77 0.95 1.90 -7.75
N LEU A 78 2.16 1.76 -8.31
CA LEU A 78 3.02 2.91 -8.60
C LEU A 78 2.44 3.78 -9.73
N ILE A 79 2.02 3.16 -10.83
CA ILE A 79 1.56 3.83 -12.05
C ILE A 79 0.22 4.54 -11.83
N LYS A 80 -0.72 3.97 -11.07
CA LYS A 80 -1.99 4.65 -10.74
C LYS A 80 -1.80 5.89 -9.86
N SER A 81 -0.72 5.94 -9.06
CA SER A 81 -0.41 7.13 -8.27
C SER A 81 0.18 8.26 -9.12
N LEU A 82 0.88 7.91 -10.21
CA LEU A 82 1.59 8.85 -11.10
C LEU A 82 0.73 9.33 -12.30
N LEU A 83 -0.27 8.55 -12.74
CA LEU A 83 -1.06 8.87 -13.94
C LEU A 83 -2.35 9.67 -13.70
N LYS A 84 -2.60 10.19 -12.48
CA LYS A 84 -3.71 11.12 -12.25
C LYS A 84 -3.36 12.61 -12.40
N TYR A 85 -2.19 12.90 -12.99
CA TYR A 85 -1.72 14.25 -13.30
C TYR A 85 -1.49 14.45 -14.82
N LYS A 86 -2.44 14.01 -15.64
CA LYS A 86 -2.65 14.54 -16.99
C LYS A 86 -4.11 14.86 -17.18
#